data_AF-K9XRZ2-F1
#
_entry.id   AF-K9XRZ2-F1
#
_cell.length_a   1.000
_cell.length_b   1.000
_cell.length_c   1.000
_cell.angle_alpha   90.00
_cell.angle_beta   90.00
_cell.angle_gamma   90.00
#
_symmetry.space_group_name_H-M   'P 1'
#
loop_
_entity.id
_entity.type
_entity.pdbx_description
1 polymer ?
#
loop_
_entity_poly.entity_id
_entity_poly.type
_entity_poly.pdbx_seq_one_letter_code
_entity_poly.pdbx_strand_id
1 'polypeptide(L)'
;MSYIQDLAQSNSQPPKSQRLKQKFQPTKTNPARIFELINTLLPVRYCLSHKVVPLELSQKCLTLGMVNPEQHNLLEGIRSICGHQIESFHLQPIEAHTHQLILSAYIQHSRQKRSRVAIPKQPIQERPTLLIDAPEQLPKITEQVDAARTKLPATHVKNIQTLEIKARYLSAPVEFLAALPPQVLWQELLGRVLEQGIGRLYFERLANSGRVLWSQNGALKLSFDSLDLKIFQGVLVEFKKFAGLPTIPVATVQQGELEHYYQEEKLLIRWRIHQGEYGEEATIQILRGKALELYQRRQIKEWEEQALDLAKKLEQKLQQIREFKQNNPLSGDNLASLQQIQLQIKRQLDLLT
;
A
#
# COMPACT_ATOMS: atom_id res chain seq x y z
N MET A 1 -40.00 22.07 77.67
CA MET A 1 -39.34 20.75 77.64
C MET A 1 -38.54 20.69 76.35
N SER A 2 -37.33 20.17 76.21
CA SER A 2 -36.23 19.77 77.10
C SER A 2 -35.15 19.24 76.14
N TYR A 3 -33.87 19.51 76.39
CA TYR A 3 -32.68 19.12 75.59
C TYR A 3 -32.56 19.77 74.17
N ILE A 4 -31.46 20.43 73.75
CA ILE A 4 -30.00 20.14 73.81
C ILE A 4 -29.65 19.01 72.83
N GLN A 5 -29.33 19.36 71.57
CA GLN A 5 -27.98 19.33 70.96
C GLN A 5 -27.65 17.94 70.33
N ASP A 6 -26.88 17.80 69.25
CA ASP A 6 -25.69 18.57 68.83
C ASP A 6 -25.52 18.70 67.29
N LEU A 7 -24.78 19.77 66.90
CA LEU A 7 -23.66 19.85 65.93
C LEU A 7 -23.66 18.96 64.64
N ALA A 8 -23.30 19.46 63.44
CA ALA A 8 -22.67 20.73 63.07
C ALA A 8 -22.93 21.16 61.60
N GLN A 9 -22.85 22.48 61.35
CA GLN A 9 -22.04 23.18 60.33
C GLN A 9 -21.72 22.50 58.96
N SER A 10 -21.64 23.20 57.82
CA SER A 10 -21.84 24.62 57.51
C SER A 10 -21.86 24.82 55.97
N ASN A 11 -22.51 25.90 55.52
CA ASN A 11 -22.38 26.53 54.20
C ASN A 11 -21.03 26.33 53.47
N SER A 12 -21.06 26.08 52.16
CA SER A 12 -20.83 27.13 51.12
C SER A 12 -20.51 26.56 49.71
N GLN A 13 -21.12 27.14 48.67
CA GLN A 13 -20.65 27.14 47.27
C GLN A 13 -19.88 28.46 47.01
N PRO A 14 -19.22 28.71 45.86
CA PRO A 14 -18.99 27.92 44.62
C PRO A 14 -17.48 27.51 44.52
N PRO A 15 -16.74 27.39 43.37
CA PRO A 15 -17.03 27.54 41.94
C PRO A 15 -16.48 26.39 41.03
N LYS A 16 -16.23 26.70 39.74
CA LYS A 16 -15.72 25.81 38.68
C LYS A 16 -14.18 25.78 38.64
N SER A 17 -13.53 24.61 38.76
CA SER A 17 -12.23 24.27 38.10
C SER A 17 -11.56 22.93 38.53
N GLN A 18 -12.29 21.92 39.02
CA GLN A 18 -11.64 20.67 39.52
C GLN A 18 -12.29 19.34 39.10
N ARG A 19 -12.97 19.30 37.94
CA ARG A 19 -13.58 18.06 37.39
C ARG A 19 -12.65 17.23 36.49
N LEU A 20 -11.33 17.39 36.67
CA LEU A 20 -10.26 16.70 35.94
C LEU A 20 -9.23 16.16 36.95
N LYS A 21 -9.58 15.09 37.71
CA LYS A 21 -8.68 14.17 38.47
C LYS A 21 -9.44 13.18 39.40
N GLN A 22 -10.53 12.58 38.93
CA GLN A 22 -10.97 11.26 39.44
C GLN A 22 -10.47 10.23 38.42
N LYS A 23 -9.16 9.92 38.40
CA LYS A 23 -8.55 8.85 39.20
C LYS A 23 -9.36 7.54 39.15
N PHE A 24 -9.45 7.04 37.92
CA PHE A 24 -9.61 5.63 37.58
C PHE A 24 -8.79 4.74 38.55
N GLN A 25 -9.44 3.77 39.20
CA GLN A 25 -8.74 2.63 39.79
C GLN A 25 -8.63 1.57 38.69
N PRO A 26 -7.46 1.35 38.07
CA PRO A 26 -7.28 0.16 37.25
C PRO A 26 -7.42 -1.06 38.16
N THR A 27 -7.99 -2.13 37.60
CA THR A 27 -7.82 -3.50 38.11
C THR A 27 -6.38 -3.71 38.56
N LYS A 28 -6.15 -4.40 39.68
CA LYS A 28 -4.81 -4.62 40.32
C LYS A 28 -3.84 -5.48 39.49
N THR A 29 -4.01 -5.51 38.17
CA THR A 29 -3.44 -6.45 37.23
C THR A 29 -2.35 -5.76 36.42
N ASN A 30 -1.17 -6.36 36.40
CA ASN A 30 0.01 -5.76 35.78
C ASN A 30 -0.19 -5.61 34.25
N PRO A 31 -0.07 -4.41 33.66
CA PRO A 31 -0.28 -4.20 32.23
C PRO A 31 0.67 -5.02 31.34
N ALA A 32 1.87 -5.35 31.82
CA ALA A 32 2.78 -6.24 31.08
C ALA A 32 2.17 -7.65 30.88
N ARG A 33 1.47 -8.17 31.89
CA ARG A 33 0.83 -9.50 31.85
C ARG A 33 -0.40 -9.49 30.93
N ILE A 34 -1.19 -8.41 30.95
CA ILE A 34 -2.27 -8.19 29.97
C ILE A 34 -1.70 -8.21 28.54
N PHE A 35 -0.57 -7.53 28.31
CA PHE A 35 0.05 -7.49 26.98
C PHE A 35 0.59 -8.86 26.54
N GLU A 36 1.10 -9.68 27.46
CA GLU A 36 1.49 -11.06 27.17
C GLU A 36 0.27 -11.91 26.78
N LEU A 37 -0.84 -11.84 27.53
CA LEU A 37 -2.08 -12.56 27.21
C LEU A 37 -2.69 -12.15 25.85
N ILE A 38 -2.56 -10.89 25.44
CA ILE A 38 -2.96 -10.41 24.10
C ILE A 38 -2.04 -10.97 22.99
N ASN A 39 -0.77 -11.24 23.29
CA ASN A 39 0.16 -11.86 22.33
C ASN A 39 -0.02 -13.38 22.23
N THR A 40 -0.38 -14.06 23.32
CA THR A 40 -0.36 -15.54 23.40
C THR A 40 -1.74 -16.20 23.30
N LEU A 41 -2.80 -15.59 23.82
CA LEU A 41 -4.12 -16.23 23.93
C LEU A 41 -5.22 -15.54 23.12
N LEU A 42 -5.33 -14.21 23.20
CA LEU A 42 -6.42 -13.48 22.55
C LEU A 42 -5.88 -12.33 21.70
N PRO A 43 -5.65 -12.55 20.39
CA PRO A 43 -5.03 -11.55 19.52
C PRO A 43 -5.71 -10.18 19.58
N VAL A 44 -4.91 -9.11 19.54
CA VAL A 44 -5.39 -7.72 19.62
C VAL A 44 -6.53 -7.39 18.64
N ARG A 45 -6.57 -8.05 17.47
CA ARG A 45 -7.63 -7.88 16.47
C ARG A 45 -8.99 -8.36 16.99
N TYR A 46 -9.00 -9.52 17.66
CA TYR A 46 -10.19 -10.09 18.29
C TYR A 46 -10.65 -9.23 19.46
N CYS A 47 -9.70 -8.75 20.29
CA CYS A 47 -9.98 -7.83 21.38
C CYS A 47 -10.69 -6.54 20.91
N LEU A 48 -10.29 -6.02 19.74
CA LEU A 48 -10.88 -4.84 19.11
C LEU A 48 -12.27 -5.11 18.51
N SER A 49 -12.44 -6.17 17.71
CA SER A 49 -13.72 -6.47 17.04
C SER A 49 -14.83 -6.83 18.02
N HIS A 50 -14.49 -7.57 19.07
CA HIS A 50 -15.44 -8.11 20.03
C HIS A 50 -15.59 -7.29 21.32
N LYS A 51 -14.88 -6.15 21.43
CA LYS A 51 -14.88 -5.29 22.63
C LYS A 51 -14.57 -6.04 23.93
N VAL A 52 -13.60 -6.96 23.85
CA VAL A 52 -13.10 -7.77 24.96
C VAL A 52 -11.60 -7.59 25.17
N VAL A 53 -11.10 -7.88 26.36
CA VAL A 53 -9.66 -7.89 26.70
C VAL A 53 -9.39 -9.01 27.71
N PRO A 54 -8.34 -9.83 27.55
CA PRO A 54 -7.89 -10.73 28.62
C PRO A 54 -7.24 -9.89 29.73
N LEU A 55 -7.85 -9.89 30.92
CA LEU A 55 -7.33 -9.17 32.08
C LEU A 55 -6.29 -10.03 32.80
N GLU A 56 -6.67 -11.25 33.18
CA GLU A 56 -5.81 -12.13 33.97
C GLU A 56 -6.03 -13.60 33.63
N LEU A 57 -4.96 -14.40 33.72
CA LEU A 57 -5.02 -15.86 33.64
C LEU A 57 -4.51 -16.43 34.97
N SER A 58 -5.38 -17.18 35.65
CA SER A 58 -5.09 -17.89 36.89
C SER A 58 -5.40 -19.37 36.71
N GLN A 59 -4.38 -20.22 36.81
CA GLN A 59 -4.45 -21.66 36.53
C GLN A 59 -5.02 -21.98 35.14
N LYS A 60 -6.34 -22.23 35.03
CA LYS A 60 -7.09 -22.44 33.78
C LYS A 60 -8.37 -21.59 33.69
N CYS A 61 -8.47 -20.55 34.53
CA CYS A 61 -9.52 -19.55 34.51
C CYS A 61 -8.99 -18.28 33.85
N LEU A 62 -9.66 -17.82 32.78
CA LEU A 62 -9.35 -16.54 32.15
C LEU A 62 -10.38 -15.48 32.55
N THR A 63 -9.91 -14.43 33.20
CA THR A 63 -10.70 -13.23 33.47
C THR A 63 -10.76 -12.37 32.21
N LEU A 64 -11.97 -12.22 31.66
CA LEU A 64 -12.24 -11.42 30.47
C LEU A 64 -12.93 -10.10 30.85
N GLY A 65 -12.28 -8.99 30.53
CA GLY A 65 -12.92 -7.68 30.54
C GLY A 65 -13.79 -7.52 29.30
N MET A 66 -15.11 -7.41 29.46
CA MET A 66 -16.06 -7.21 28.35
C MET A 66 -16.81 -5.89 28.50
N VAL A 67 -16.97 -5.15 27.40
CA VAL A 67 -17.77 -3.91 27.41
C VAL A 67 -19.27 -4.21 27.55
N ASN A 68 -19.75 -5.28 26.92
CA ASN A 68 -21.14 -5.75 27.01
C ASN A 68 -21.16 -7.24 27.40
N PRO A 69 -21.39 -7.61 28.68
CA PRO A 69 -21.26 -8.99 29.15
C PRO A 69 -22.36 -9.96 28.64
N GLU A 70 -23.46 -9.45 28.09
CA GLU A 70 -24.61 -10.27 27.64
C GLU A 70 -24.38 -11.03 26.31
N GLN A 71 -23.19 -10.91 25.72
CA GLN A 71 -22.83 -11.56 24.45
C GLN A 71 -22.40 -13.03 24.65
N HIS A 72 -23.37 -13.90 24.94
CA HIS A 72 -23.14 -15.31 25.27
C HIS A 72 -22.39 -16.10 24.17
N ASN A 73 -22.72 -15.88 22.90
CA ASN A 73 -22.09 -16.53 21.74
C ASN A 73 -20.58 -16.25 21.61
N LEU A 74 -20.05 -15.28 22.36
CA LEU A 74 -18.65 -14.87 22.29
C LEU A 74 -17.72 -15.82 23.05
N LEU A 75 -18.22 -16.46 24.12
CA LEU A 75 -17.42 -17.36 24.96
C LEU A 75 -17.01 -18.63 24.22
N GLU A 76 -17.86 -19.17 23.36
CA GLU A 76 -17.52 -20.32 22.50
C GLU A 76 -16.45 -19.96 21.46
N GLY A 77 -16.55 -18.76 20.87
CA GLY A 77 -15.52 -18.22 19.98
C GLY A 77 -14.16 -18.09 20.68
N ILE A 78 -14.12 -17.58 21.91
CA ILE A 78 -12.88 -17.51 22.69
C ILE A 78 -12.37 -18.90 23.09
N ARG A 79 -13.24 -19.84 23.46
CA ARG A 79 -12.85 -21.25 23.69
C ARG A 79 -12.20 -21.88 22.46
N SER A 80 -12.75 -21.64 21.27
CA SER A 80 -12.18 -22.13 20.01
C SER A 80 -10.79 -21.54 19.73
N ILE A 81 -10.55 -20.26 20.07
CA ILE A 81 -9.27 -19.57 19.83
C ILE A 81 -8.20 -19.97 20.85
N CYS A 82 -8.55 -20.06 22.14
CA CYS A 82 -7.60 -20.42 23.19
C CYS A 82 -7.43 -21.94 23.38
N GLY A 83 -8.27 -22.75 22.71
CA GLY A 83 -8.27 -24.20 22.79
C GLY A 83 -8.52 -24.74 24.20
N HIS A 84 -8.05 -25.96 24.45
CA HIS A 84 -8.20 -26.69 25.73
C HIS A 84 -7.43 -26.08 26.92
N GLN A 85 -6.78 -24.92 26.75
CA GLN A 85 -5.97 -24.29 27.80
C GLN A 85 -6.82 -23.55 28.85
N ILE A 86 -8.10 -23.29 28.56
CA ILE A 86 -9.02 -22.55 29.44
C ILE A 86 -10.26 -23.38 29.72
N GLU A 87 -10.45 -23.75 31.00
CA GLU A 87 -11.61 -24.52 31.45
C GLU A 87 -12.78 -23.58 31.82
N SER A 88 -12.49 -22.46 32.47
CA SER A 88 -13.49 -21.50 32.95
C SER A 88 -13.18 -20.05 32.55
N PHE A 89 -14.24 -19.23 32.46
CA PHE A 89 -14.14 -17.81 32.17
C PHE A 89 -14.78 -17.01 33.29
N HIS A 90 -14.08 -15.99 33.77
CA HIS A 90 -14.65 -15.01 34.70
C HIS A 90 -14.94 -13.72 33.93
N LEU A 91 -16.22 -13.44 33.67
CA LEU A 91 -16.61 -12.20 33.00
C LEU A 91 -16.58 -11.02 33.96
N GLN A 92 -15.83 -9.99 33.58
CA GLN A 92 -15.80 -8.71 34.29
C GLN A 92 -16.30 -7.60 33.35
N PRO A 93 -17.37 -6.86 33.70
CA PRO A 93 -17.77 -5.70 32.93
C PRO A 93 -16.69 -4.61 33.01
N ILE A 94 -16.31 -4.04 31.87
CA ILE A 94 -15.38 -2.91 31.77
C ILE A 94 -16.00 -1.78 30.96
N GLU A 95 -15.73 -0.52 31.32
CA GLU A 95 -16.20 0.61 30.51
C GLU A 95 -15.54 0.62 29.12
N ALA A 96 -16.25 1.14 28.12
CA ALA A 96 -15.72 1.30 26.76
C ALA A 96 -14.44 2.15 26.73
N HIS A 97 -14.32 3.15 27.62
CA HIS A 97 -13.12 3.97 27.73
C HIS A 97 -11.93 3.16 28.28
N THR A 98 -12.15 2.32 29.29
CA THR A 98 -11.15 1.38 29.84
C THR A 98 -10.61 0.44 28.77
N HIS A 99 -11.49 -0.15 27.97
CA HIS A 99 -11.14 -1.02 26.84
C HIS A 99 -10.21 -0.31 25.85
N GLN A 100 -10.56 0.92 25.46
CA GLN A 100 -9.74 1.76 24.58
C GLN A 100 -8.37 2.12 25.19
N LEU A 101 -8.32 2.47 26.48
CA LEU A 101 -7.06 2.79 27.18
C LEU A 101 -6.11 1.60 27.23
N ILE A 102 -6.59 0.40 27.57
CA ILE A 102 -5.75 -0.80 27.62
C ILE A 102 -5.20 -1.17 26.23
N LEU A 103 -6.04 -1.13 25.20
CA LEU A 103 -5.63 -1.51 23.84
C LEU A 103 -4.74 -0.46 23.17
N SER A 104 -4.95 0.83 23.43
CA SER A 104 -4.05 1.89 22.94
C SER A 104 -2.66 1.80 23.59
N ALA A 105 -2.58 1.53 24.89
CA ALA A 105 -1.32 1.27 25.59
C ALA A 105 -0.59 0.04 25.02
N TYR A 106 -1.32 -1.05 24.73
CA TYR A 106 -0.78 -2.24 24.07
C TYR A 106 -0.23 -1.94 22.66
N ILE A 107 -0.98 -1.19 21.84
CA ILE A 107 -0.56 -0.83 20.47
C ILE A 107 0.71 0.04 20.51
N GLN A 108 0.82 0.97 21.47
CA GLN A 108 2.03 1.75 21.66
C GLN A 108 3.23 0.89 22.10
N HIS A 109 3.02 -0.03 23.05
CA HIS A 109 4.06 -0.94 23.52
C HIS A 109 4.57 -1.90 22.42
N SER A 110 3.67 -2.46 21.61
CA SER A 110 4.04 -3.36 20.51
C SER A 110 4.83 -2.67 19.39
N ARG A 111 4.54 -1.39 19.10
CA ARG A 111 5.38 -0.55 18.22
C ARG A 111 6.79 -0.36 18.79
N GLN A 112 6.91 -0.06 20.08
CA GLN A 112 8.21 0.13 20.74
C GLN A 112 9.04 -1.16 20.82
N LYS A 113 8.42 -2.33 21.04
CA LYS A 113 9.11 -3.63 20.95
C LYS A 113 9.65 -3.89 19.54
N ARG A 114 8.90 -3.57 18.48
CA ARG A 114 9.38 -3.72 17.08
C ARG A 114 10.56 -2.80 16.75
N SER A 115 10.64 -1.59 17.31
CA SER A 115 11.79 -0.69 17.12
C SER A 115 13.06 -1.09 17.90
N ARG A 116 13.00 -2.10 18.78
CA ARG A 116 14.17 -2.61 19.52
C ARG A 116 14.81 -3.87 18.93
N VAL A 117 14.17 -4.54 17.97
CA VAL A 117 14.81 -5.61 17.20
C VAL A 117 15.62 -4.96 16.08
N ALA A 118 16.89 -4.68 16.37
CA ALA A 118 17.80 -4.06 15.41
C ALA A 118 18.03 -4.97 14.20
N ILE A 119 17.87 -4.41 13.00
CA ILE A 119 18.34 -5.03 11.76
C ILE A 119 19.88 -5.08 11.81
N PRO A 120 20.52 -6.23 11.56
CA PRO A 120 21.98 -6.28 11.45
C PRO A 120 22.44 -5.40 10.28
N LYS A 121 23.22 -4.36 10.58
CA LYS A 121 23.92 -3.60 9.53
C LYS A 121 25.03 -4.48 8.95
N GLN A 122 24.78 -5.12 7.82
CA GLN A 122 25.88 -5.61 6.98
C GLN A 122 26.54 -4.40 6.28
N PRO A 123 27.88 -4.32 6.24
CA PRO A 123 28.57 -3.21 5.59
C PRO A 123 28.49 -3.34 4.07
N ILE A 124 27.98 -2.30 3.41
CA ILE A 124 28.11 -2.14 1.96
C ILE A 124 29.59 -1.86 1.68
N GLN A 125 30.29 -2.82 1.07
CA GLN A 125 31.66 -2.61 0.61
C GLN A 125 31.64 -1.85 -0.72
N GLU A 126 32.12 -0.61 -0.68
CA GLU A 126 32.46 0.15 -1.87
C GLU A 126 33.72 -0.43 -2.52
N ARG A 127 33.66 -0.71 -3.83
CA ARG A 127 34.84 -0.70 -4.71
C ARG A 127 34.50 0.06 -6.00
N PRO A 128 35.32 1.05 -6.42
CA PRO A 128 34.90 2.00 -7.46
C PRO A 128 35.57 1.79 -8.84
N THR A 129 34.92 2.36 -9.87
CA THR A 129 35.47 2.78 -11.19
C THR A 129 36.07 1.75 -12.14
N LEU A 130 35.58 1.73 -13.38
CA LEU A 130 36.25 2.42 -14.50
C LEU A 130 35.30 2.71 -15.69
N LEU A 131 35.81 3.47 -16.67
CA LEU A 131 35.08 4.27 -17.65
C LEU A 131 34.73 3.53 -18.96
N ILE A 132 33.62 3.95 -19.61
CA ILE A 132 33.45 4.21 -21.07
C ILE A 132 33.69 3.00 -22.02
N ASP A 133 32.73 2.55 -22.84
CA ASP A 133 32.22 3.26 -24.05
C ASP A 133 30.74 2.96 -24.40
N ALA A 134 30.21 3.77 -25.33
CA ALA A 134 28.95 3.57 -26.07
C ALA A 134 29.29 3.57 -27.59
N PRO A 135 28.37 3.31 -28.56
CA PRO A 135 26.91 3.11 -28.47
C PRO A 135 26.42 1.86 -29.25
N GLU A 136 25.20 1.93 -29.82
CA GLU A 136 24.48 0.89 -30.58
C GLU A 136 23.84 -0.23 -29.72
N GLN A 137 22.59 -0.68 -29.92
CA GLN A 137 21.63 -0.49 -31.02
C GLN A 137 20.20 -0.17 -30.49
N LEU A 138 19.49 0.74 -31.17
CA LEU A 138 18.03 0.91 -31.02
C LEU A 138 17.29 -0.11 -31.90
N PRO A 139 16.12 -0.64 -31.49
CA PRO A 139 15.29 -1.47 -32.36
C PRO A 139 14.68 -0.65 -33.50
N LYS A 140 14.62 -1.25 -34.69
CA LYS A 140 14.06 -0.64 -35.90
C LYS A 140 12.57 -0.31 -35.72
N ILE A 141 12.21 0.95 -35.91
CA ILE A 141 10.84 1.37 -36.23
C ILE A 141 10.74 1.42 -37.76
N THR A 142 9.82 0.64 -38.31
CA THR A 142 9.55 0.65 -39.76
C THR A 142 8.48 1.71 -40.04
N GLU A 143 8.89 2.90 -40.50
CA GLU A 143 7.95 3.86 -41.07
C GLU A 143 7.86 3.67 -42.59
N GLN A 144 6.68 3.27 -43.06
CA GLN A 144 6.29 3.55 -44.45
C GLN A 144 5.87 5.02 -44.51
N VAL A 145 6.69 5.84 -45.16
CA VAL A 145 6.35 7.22 -45.48
C VAL A 145 5.54 7.27 -46.78
N ASP A 146 4.27 7.63 -46.67
CA ASP A 146 3.52 8.22 -47.77
C ASP A 146 3.22 9.69 -47.45
N ALA A 147 3.64 10.58 -48.35
CA ALA A 147 3.69 12.01 -48.09
C ALA A 147 2.47 12.75 -48.67
N ALA A 148 1.70 13.44 -47.83
CA ALA A 148 0.90 14.59 -48.28
C ALA A 148 0.50 15.58 -47.17
N ARG A 149 1.06 16.80 -47.26
CA ARG A 149 0.46 18.10 -46.88
C ARG A 149 -0.03 18.31 -45.43
N THR A 150 0.80 19.10 -44.72
CA THR A 150 0.39 20.37 -44.08
C THR A 150 -0.93 20.36 -43.30
N LYS A 151 -0.84 19.97 -42.03
CA LYS A 151 -1.58 20.55 -40.90
C LYS A 151 -0.80 20.27 -39.63
N LEU A 152 -0.70 21.24 -38.73
CA LEU A 152 -0.17 21.04 -37.37
C LEU A 152 -1.10 20.05 -36.64
N PRO A 153 -0.62 18.88 -36.18
CA PRO A 153 -1.29 18.09 -35.15
C PRO A 153 -0.85 18.68 -33.81
N ALA A 154 -1.67 19.50 -33.18
CA ALA A 154 -2.67 19.01 -32.23
C ALA A 154 -2.01 18.20 -31.10
N THR A 155 -1.97 18.83 -29.92
CA THR A 155 -1.60 18.23 -28.63
C THR A 155 -2.00 16.77 -28.51
N HIS A 156 -1.06 15.93 -28.06
CA HIS A 156 -1.30 14.54 -27.66
C HIS A 156 -2.22 14.50 -26.43
N VAL A 157 -3.53 14.64 -26.64
CA VAL A 157 -4.53 14.35 -25.62
C VAL A 157 -4.57 12.84 -25.47
N LYS A 158 -3.95 12.32 -24.40
CA LYS A 158 -4.12 10.92 -24.01
C LYS A 158 -5.63 10.67 -23.86
N ASN A 159 -6.18 9.79 -24.70
CA ASN A 159 -7.58 9.41 -24.63
C ASN A 159 -7.77 8.48 -23.42
N ILE A 160 -8.06 9.07 -22.26
CA ILE A 160 -8.28 8.36 -20.99
C ILE A 160 -9.64 7.67 -21.05
N GLN A 161 -9.67 6.35 -20.94
CA GLN A 161 -10.89 5.57 -21.06
C GLN A 161 -11.75 5.65 -19.79
N THR A 162 -13.07 5.62 -19.97
CA THR A 162 -14.03 5.50 -18.86
C THR A 162 -14.14 4.04 -18.42
N LEU A 163 -13.99 3.81 -17.12
CA LEU A 163 -13.98 2.49 -16.48
C LEU A 163 -15.41 2.05 -16.14
N GLU A 164 -16.03 1.28 -17.01
CA GLU A 164 -17.36 0.68 -16.75
C GLU A 164 -17.25 -0.55 -15.83
N ILE A 165 -17.58 -0.39 -14.55
CA ILE A 165 -17.66 -1.52 -13.61
C ILE A 165 -19.09 -1.76 -13.15
N LYS A 166 -19.55 -3.01 -13.30
CA LYS A 166 -20.90 -3.46 -12.96
C LYS A 166 -20.84 -4.35 -11.71
N ALA A 167 -20.62 -3.74 -10.54
CA ALA A 167 -20.64 -4.43 -9.26
C ALA A 167 -22.08 -4.69 -8.81
N ARG A 168 -22.55 -5.92 -9.01
CA ARG A 168 -23.92 -6.37 -8.74
C ARG A 168 -24.09 -6.89 -7.32
N TYR A 169 -23.00 -7.30 -6.68
CA TYR A 169 -23.02 -7.99 -5.39
C TYR A 169 -22.33 -7.20 -4.29
N LEU A 170 -22.34 -5.86 -4.32
CA LEU A 170 -21.66 -4.99 -3.34
C LEU A 170 -21.99 -5.32 -1.86
N SER A 171 -23.22 -5.74 -1.57
CA SER A 171 -23.72 -6.09 -0.24
C SER A 171 -23.54 -7.56 0.16
N ALA A 172 -23.10 -8.43 -0.76
CA ALA A 172 -22.99 -9.87 -0.49
C ALA A 172 -21.86 -10.20 0.51
N PRO A 173 -21.99 -11.28 1.30
CA PRO A 173 -20.88 -11.81 2.10
C PRO A 173 -19.70 -12.25 1.21
N VAL A 174 -18.48 -12.28 1.75
CA VAL A 174 -17.28 -12.53 0.93
C VAL A 174 -17.15 -14.02 0.58
N GLU A 175 -17.73 -14.87 1.41
CA GLU A 175 -17.92 -16.31 1.21
C GLU A 175 -18.73 -16.59 -0.07
N PHE A 176 -19.76 -15.79 -0.36
CA PHE A 176 -20.51 -15.89 -1.62
C PHE A 176 -19.66 -15.49 -2.82
N LEU A 177 -18.86 -14.42 -2.69
CA LEU A 177 -17.96 -14.00 -3.76
C LEU A 177 -16.91 -15.07 -4.11
N ALA A 178 -16.51 -15.92 -3.14
CA ALA A 178 -15.47 -16.92 -3.33
C ALA A 178 -15.87 -18.02 -4.34
N ALA A 179 -17.18 -18.18 -4.56
CA ALA A 179 -17.75 -19.12 -5.53
C ALA A 179 -17.99 -18.49 -6.93
N LEU A 180 -17.71 -17.19 -7.12
CA LEU A 180 -17.97 -16.51 -8.39
C LEU A 180 -16.94 -16.87 -9.48
N PRO A 181 -17.34 -16.87 -10.77
CA PRO A 181 -16.40 -16.99 -11.88
C PRO A 181 -15.35 -15.88 -11.85
N PRO A 182 -14.08 -16.14 -12.24
CA PRO A 182 -12.98 -15.20 -12.06
C PRO A 182 -13.19 -13.80 -12.65
N GLN A 183 -13.84 -13.70 -13.82
CA GLN A 183 -14.15 -12.43 -14.48
C GLN A 183 -15.15 -11.60 -13.67
N VAL A 184 -16.19 -12.24 -13.11
CA VAL A 184 -17.18 -11.58 -12.27
C VAL A 184 -16.55 -11.19 -10.94
N LEU A 185 -15.76 -12.09 -10.33
CA LEU A 185 -15.05 -11.82 -9.09
C LEU A 185 -14.07 -10.64 -9.22
N TRP A 186 -13.35 -10.53 -10.35
CA TRP A 186 -12.50 -9.37 -10.65
C TRP A 186 -13.31 -8.06 -10.71
N GLN A 187 -14.45 -8.03 -11.41
CA GLN A 187 -15.31 -6.85 -11.48
C GLN A 187 -15.93 -6.47 -10.13
N GLU A 188 -16.38 -7.43 -9.33
CA GLU A 188 -16.90 -7.21 -7.98
C GLU A 188 -15.80 -6.70 -7.03
N LEU A 189 -14.59 -7.26 -7.09
CA LEU A 189 -13.43 -6.78 -6.33
C LEU A 189 -13.13 -5.33 -6.66
N LEU A 190 -12.94 -5.00 -7.95
CA LEU A 190 -12.58 -3.65 -8.37
C LEU A 190 -13.69 -2.63 -8.05
N GLY A 191 -14.96 -3.02 -8.25
CA GLY A 191 -16.11 -2.17 -7.92
C GLY A 191 -16.28 -1.94 -6.43
N ARG A 192 -16.14 -2.97 -5.59
CA ARG A 192 -16.10 -2.79 -4.12
C ARG A 192 -14.96 -1.88 -3.69
N VAL A 193 -13.82 -1.95 -4.36
CA VAL A 193 -12.66 -1.12 -4.01
C VAL A 193 -12.94 0.36 -4.27
N LEU A 194 -13.56 0.68 -5.41
CA LEU A 194 -13.96 2.04 -5.77
C LEU A 194 -15.11 2.54 -4.89
N GLU A 195 -16.18 1.76 -4.71
CA GLU A 195 -17.36 2.18 -3.93
C GLU A 195 -17.02 2.32 -2.43
N GLN A 196 -16.27 1.38 -1.85
CA GLN A 196 -15.98 1.39 -0.40
C GLN A 196 -14.75 2.23 -0.02
N GLY A 197 -14.12 2.95 -0.96
CA GLY A 197 -12.95 3.80 -0.67
C GLY A 197 -11.72 3.02 -0.20
N ILE A 198 -11.52 1.83 -0.74
CA ILE A 198 -10.34 1.01 -0.49
C ILE A 198 -9.20 1.54 -1.35
N GLY A 199 -8.04 1.80 -0.74
CA GLY A 199 -6.88 2.35 -1.44
C GLY A 199 -5.96 1.31 -2.07
N ARG A 200 -6.01 0.04 -1.62
CA ARG A 200 -5.13 -1.04 -2.11
C ARG A 200 -5.80 -2.41 -2.07
N LEU A 201 -5.52 -3.24 -3.07
CA LEU A 201 -5.69 -4.70 -3.09
C LEU A 201 -4.32 -5.38 -3.04
N TYR A 202 -4.26 -6.54 -2.40
CA TYR A 202 -3.12 -7.45 -2.40
C TYR A 202 -3.60 -8.84 -2.75
N PHE A 203 -2.90 -9.51 -3.64
CA PHE A 203 -3.10 -10.90 -4.05
C PHE A 203 -1.86 -11.67 -3.64
N GLU A 204 -1.99 -12.44 -2.56
CA GLU A 204 -0.92 -13.27 -1.97
C GLU A 204 -1.16 -14.73 -2.37
N ARG A 205 -0.09 -15.45 -2.70
CA ARG A 205 -0.18 -16.83 -3.17
C ARG A 205 0.42 -17.76 -2.12
N LEU A 206 -0.44 -18.59 -1.51
CA LEU A 206 -0.03 -19.64 -0.59
C LEU A 206 0.13 -20.96 -1.34
N ALA A 207 0.68 -21.98 -0.67
CA ALA A 207 0.90 -23.31 -1.26
C ALA A 207 -0.38 -23.92 -1.85
N ASN A 208 -1.46 -23.94 -1.07
CA ASN A 208 -2.71 -24.65 -1.40
C ASN A 208 -3.92 -23.71 -1.60
N SER A 209 -3.77 -22.41 -1.35
CA SER A 209 -4.84 -21.42 -1.55
C SER A 209 -4.31 -20.06 -2.01
N GLY A 210 -5.18 -19.28 -2.65
CA GLY A 210 -4.95 -17.85 -2.87
C GLY A 210 -5.49 -17.04 -1.70
N ARG A 211 -4.91 -15.88 -1.42
CA ARG A 211 -5.40 -14.94 -0.40
C ARG A 211 -5.52 -13.56 -1.02
N VAL A 212 -6.62 -12.87 -0.73
CA VAL A 212 -6.85 -11.51 -1.21
C VAL A 212 -7.14 -10.59 -0.03
N LEU A 213 -6.34 -9.54 0.10
CA LEU A 213 -6.45 -8.54 1.15
C LEU A 213 -6.80 -7.19 0.55
N TRP A 214 -7.40 -6.32 1.36
CA TRP A 214 -7.57 -4.93 0.96
C TRP A 214 -7.23 -3.94 2.08
N SER A 215 -6.79 -2.74 1.71
CA SER A 215 -6.50 -1.67 2.66
C SER A 215 -7.54 -0.55 2.56
N GLN A 216 -8.30 -0.36 3.63
CA GLN A 216 -9.26 0.73 3.78
C GLN A 216 -8.78 1.63 4.92
N ASN A 217 -8.65 2.94 4.67
CA ASN A 217 -8.17 3.92 5.66
C ASN A 217 -6.83 3.54 6.34
N GLY A 218 -5.94 2.85 5.62
CA GLY A 218 -4.64 2.38 6.12
C GLY A 218 -4.70 1.10 6.97
N ALA A 219 -5.89 0.54 7.25
CA ALA A 219 -6.04 -0.75 7.91
C ALA A 219 -6.16 -1.88 6.87
N LEU A 220 -5.31 -2.91 6.97
CA LEU A 220 -5.46 -4.14 6.20
C LEU A 220 -6.65 -4.95 6.74
N LYS A 221 -7.66 -5.17 5.90
CA LYS A 221 -8.76 -6.08 6.12
C LYS A 221 -8.56 -7.30 5.22
N LEU A 222 -8.82 -8.48 5.77
CA LEU A 222 -8.89 -9.71 5.00
C LEU A 222 -10.17 -9.64 4.17
N SER A 223 -10.07 -9.98 2.89
CA SER A 223 -11.24 -10.18 2.02
C SER A 223 -11.47 -11.67 1.88
N PHE A 224 -10.47 -12.39 1.36
CA PHE A 224 -10.50 -13.84 1.20
C PHE A 224 -9.31 -14.45 1.95
N ASP A 225 -9.59 -15.18 3.05
CA ASP A 225 -8.56 -15.87 3.83
C ASP A 225 -7.97 -17.08 3.11
N SER A 226 -8.80 -17.75 2.31
CA SER A 226 -8.46 -18.89 1.45
C SER A 226 -9.42 -18.96 0.25
N LEU A 227 -8.88 -18.77 -0.95
CA LEU A 227 -9.56 -18.89 -2.24
C LEU A 227 -9.00 -20.09 -3.01
N ASP A 228 -9.82 -20.80 -3.78
CA ASP A 228 -9.33 -21.90 -4.63
C ASP A 228 -8.26 -21.41 -5.63
N LEU A 229 -7.26 -22.26 -5.89
CA LEU A 229 -6.10 -21.91 -6.70
C LEU A 229 -6.46 -21.56 -8.15
N LYS A 230 -7.48 -22.23 -8.73
CA LYS A 230 -7.93 -21.96 -10.11
C LYS A 230 -8.68 -20.64 -10.16
N ILE A 231 -9.51 -20.35 -9.16
CA ILE A 231 -10.23 -19.07 -9.06
C ILE A 231 -9.23 -17.92 -8.88
N PHE A 232 -8.27 -18.06 -7.96
CA PHE A 232 -7.22 -17.05 -7.72
C PHE A 232 -6.38 -16.76 -8.97
N GLN A 233 -5.88 -17.80 -9.64
CA GLN A 233 -5.13 -17.64 -10.89
C GLN A 233 -5.99 -17.01 -11.99
N GLY A 234 -7.26 -17.42 -12.09
CA GLY A 234 -8.21 -16.80 -13.00
C GLY A 234 -8.36 -15.29 -12.76
N VAL A 235 -8.49 -14.85 -11.51
CA VAL A 235 -8.63 -13.41 -11.18
C VAL A 235 -7.36 -12.64 -11.55
N LEU A 236 -6.17 -13.20 -11.33
CA LEU A 236 -4.92 -12.60 -11.79
C LEU A 236 -4.83 -12.53 -13.32
N VAL A 237 -5.34 -13.53 -14.05
CA VAL A 237 -5.42 -13.52 -15.51
C VAL A 237 -6.40 -12.46 -16.03
N GLU A 238 -7.56 -12.29 -15.40
CA GLU A 238 -8.53 -11.24 -15.76
C GLU A 238 -7.99 -9.84 -15.44
N PHE A 239 -7.27 -9.68 -14.32
CA PHE A 239 -6.52 -8.45 -14.03
C PHE A 239 -5.43 -8.18 -15.08
N LYS A 240 -4.65 -9.19 -15.48
CA LYS A 240 -3.63 -9.05 -16.55
C LYS A 240 -4.26 -8.61 -17.88
N LYS A 241 -5.37 -9.21 -18.29
CA LYS A 241 -6.15 -8.78 -19.47
C LYS A 241 -6.57 -7.31 -19.36
N PHE A 242 -7.12 -6.91 -18.21
CA PHE A 242 -7.49 -5.52 -17.94
C PHE A 242 -6.29 -4.55 -18.02
N ALA A 243 -5.11 -4.99 -17.58
CA ALA A 243 -3.88 -4.19 -17.63
C ALA A 243 -3.14 -4.26 -18.99
N GLY A 244 -3.66 -4.98 -19.99
CA GLY A 244 -2.99 -5.18 -21.28
C GLY A 244 -1.73 -6.06 -21.22
N LEU A 245 -1.62 -6.91 -20.18
CA LEU A 245 -0.45 -7.75 -19.92
C LEU A 245 -0.63 -9.17 -20.49
N PRO A 246 0.47 -9.84 -20.87
CA PRO A 246 0.42 -11.25 -21.26
C PRO A 246 -0.08 -12.12 -20.10
N THR A 247 -0.94 -13.09 -20.40
CA THR A 247 -1.54 -14.00 -19.40
C THR A 247 -0.56 -15.07 -18.87
N ILE A 248 0.67 -15.10 -19.38
CA ILE A 248 1.76 -16.00 -18.98
C ILE A 248 2.28 -15.59 -17.59
N PRO A 249 2.75 -16.52 -16.74
CA PRO A 249 3.42 -16.18 -15.48
C PRO A 249 4.64 -15.27 -15.66
N VAL A 250 4.79 -14.31 -14.75
CA VAL A 250 5.73 -13.19 -14.84
C VAL A 250 7.01 -13.51 -14.05
N ALA A 251 8.12 -13.73 -14.75
CA ALA A 251 9.40 -14.11 -14.14
C ALA A 251 10.14 -12.97 -13.40
N THR A 252 9.92 -11.72 -13.81
CA THR A 252 10.57 -10.51 -13.25
C THR A 252 9.53 -9.50 -12.80
N VAL A 253 9.82 -8.67 -11.79
CA VAL A 253 8.84 -7.70 -11.27
C VAL A 253 8.37 -6.76 -12.38
N GLN A 254 7.08 -6.81 -12.70
CA GLN A 254 6.42 -5.86 -13.61
C GLN A 254 5.61 -4.85 -12.79
N GLN A 255 5.57 -3.61 -13.25
CA GLN A 255 4.75 -2.56 -12.66
C GLN A 255 4.31 -1.57 -13.73
N GLY A 256 3.18 -0.92 -13.52
CA GLY A 256 2.63 0.06 -14.45
C GLY A 256 1.47 0.82 -13.86
N GLU A 257 0.98 1.79 -14.63
CA GLU A 257 -0.03 2.75 -14.17
C GLU A 257 -1.07 2.97 -15.27
N LEU A 258 -2.35 2.92 -14.88
CA LEU A 258 -3.49 3.05 -15.79
C LEU A 258 -4.34 4.23 -15.33
N GLU A 259 -4.42 5.28 -16.16
CA GLU A 259 -5.35 6.39 -15.97
C GLU A 259 -6.71 6.02 -16.54
N HIS A 260 -7.77 6.26 -15.77
CA HIS A 260 -9.16 6.08 -16.20
C HIS A 260 -10.06 7.19 -15.60
N TYR A 261 -11.29 7.30 -16.10
CA TYR A 261 -12.38 8.00 -15.43
C TYR A 261 -13.38 7.00 -14.83
N TYR A 262 -13.93 7.29 -13.65
CA TYR A 262 -15.00 6.51 -13.03
C TYR A 262 -15.96 7.46 -12.32
N GLN A 263 -17.25 7.41 -12.68
CA GLN A 263 -18.26 8.37 -12.20
C GLN A 263 -17.78 9.83 -12.36
N GLU A 264 -17.21 10.15 -13.52
CA GLU A 264 -16.58 11.44 -13.87
C GLU A 264 -15.32 11.84 -13.06
N GLU A 265 -14.97 11.11 -11.99
CA GLU A 265 -13.71 11.32 -11.28
C GLU A 265 -12.51 10.69 -12.01
N LYS A 266 -11.39 11.43 -12.11
CA LYS A 266 -10.13 10.85 -12.59
C LYS A 266 -9.51 9.94 -11.52
N LEU A 267 -9.12 8.74 -11.94
CA LEU A 267 -8.43 7.75 -11.12
C LEU A 267 -7.13 7.27 -11.78
N LEU A 268 -6.20 6.82 -10.94
CA LEU A 268 -4.97 6.16 -11.35
C LEU A 268 -4.87 4.82 -10.64
N ILE A 269 -4.89 3.73 -11.40
CA ILE A 269 -4.62 2.38 -10.91
C ILE A 269 -3.13 2.12 -11.12
N ARG A 270 -2.36 2.10 -10.03
CA ARG A 270 -0.95 1.69 -10.03
C ARG A 270 -0.90 0.21 -9.66
N TRP A 271 -0.16 -0.59 -10.40
CA TRP A 271 -0.08 -2.03 -10.15
C TRP A 271 1.35 -2.54 -10.17
N ARG A 272 1.56 -3.68 -9.51
CA ARG A 272 2.82 -4.42 -9.46
C ARG A 272 2.50 -5.92 -9.44
N ILE A 273 3.13 -6.69 -10.31
CA ILE A 273 3.06 -8.16 -10.35
C ILE A 273 4.47 -8.71 -10.19
N HIS A 274 4.62 -9.80 -9.45
CA HIS A 274 5.89 -10.50 -9.31
C HIS A 274 5.68 -11.99 -9.03
N GLN A 275 6.71 -12.78 -9.30
CA GLN A 275 6.79 -14.17 -8.83
C GLN A 275 7.10 -14.17 -7.32
N GLY A 276 6.17 -14.70 -6.53
CA GLY A 276 6.38 -15.06 -5.12
C GLY A 276 6.75 -16.54 -4.95
N GLU A 277 6.86 -16.98 -3.69
CA GLU A 277 7.33 -18.32 -3.31
C GLU A 277 6.48 -19.46 -3.91
N TYR A 278 5.15 -19.30 -3.91
CA TYR A 278 4.20 -20.34 -4.37
C TYR A 278 3.51 -20.01 -5.71
N GLY A 279 3.94 -18.96 -6.39
CA GLY A 279 3.33 -18.47 -7.64
C GLY A 279 3.23 -16.95 -7.70
N GLU A 280 2.44 -16.44 -8.64
CA GLU A 280 2.33 -14.99 -8.86
C GLU A 280 1.59 -14.26 -7.74
N GLU A 281 2.11 -13.09 -7.38
CA GLU A 281 1.54 -12.16 -6.42
C GLU A 281 1.42 -10.77 -7.01
N ALA A 282 0.32 -10.08 -6.72
CA ALA A 282 0.02 -8.77 -7.26
C ALA A 282 -0.39 -7.77 -6.16
N THR A 283 0.01 -6.52 -6.32
CA THR A 283 -0.49 -5.39 -5.54
C THR A 283 -1.10 -4.36 -6.49
N ILE A 284 -2.30 -3.91 -6.19
CA ILE A 284 -3.01 -2.88 -6.95
C ILE A 284 -3.33 -1.73 -5.99
N GLN A 285 -2.96 -0.51 -6.35
CA GLN A 285 -3.21 0.70 -5.59
C GLN A 285 -4.10 1.64 -6.41
N ILE A 286 -5.22 2.08 -5.82
CA ILE A 286 -6.10 3.08 -6.42
C ILE A 286 -5.79 4.44 -5.81
N LEU A 287 -5.55 5.43 -6.67
CA LEU A 287 -5.38 6.83 -6.31
C LEU A 287 -6.47 7.65 -6.99
N ARG A 288 -7.21 8.45 -6.19
CA ARG A 288 -8.23 9.40 -6.66
C ARG A 288 -8.27 10.64 -5.76
N GLY A 289 -8.86 11.73 -6.25
CA GLY A 289 -8.94 13.02 -5.55
C GLY A 289 -7.59 13.46 -4.97
N LYS A 290 -7.58 13.92 -3.71
CA LYS A 290 -6.37 14.38 -3.01
C LYS A 290 -5.20 13.38 -3.01
N ALA A 291 -5.47 12.07 -3.04
CA ALA A 291 -4.39 11.07 -3.09
C ALA A 291 -3.70 11.03 -4.46
N LEU A 292 -4.45 11.29 -5.54
CA LEU A 292 -3.94 11.42 -6.90
C LEU A 292 -3.22 12.75 -7.10
N GLU A 293 -3.78 13.87 -6.64
CA GLU A 293 -3.14 15.19 -6.66
C GLU A 293 -1.77 15.18 -5.97
N LEU A 294 -1.70 14.59 -4.77
CA LEU A 294 -0.45 14.45 -4.00
C LEU A 294 0.57 13.53 -4.66
N TYR A 295 0.14 12.62 -5.53
CA TYR A 295 1.03 11.76 -6.32
C TYR A 295 1.57 12.51 -7.53
N GLN A 296 0.68 13.12 -8.33
CA GLN A 296 1.05 13.91 -9.51
C GLN A 296 1.99 15.08 -9.16
N ARG A 297 1.73 15.79 -8.04
CA ARG A 297 2.62 16.87 -7.58
C ARG A 297 4.02 16.39 -7.18
N ARG A 298 4.17 15.14 -6.71
CA ARG A 298 5.50 14.55 -6.49
C ARG A 298 6.20 14.20 -7.79
N GLN A 299 5.49 13.57 -8.73
CA GLN A 299 6.04 13.25 -10.04
C GLN A 299 6.54 14.51 -10.78
N ILE A 300 5.77 15.61 -10.77
CA ILE A 300 6.21 16.88 -11.35
C ILE A 300 7.51 17.38 -10.70
N LYS A 301 7.62 17.32 -9.36
CA LYS A 301 8.83 17.74 -8.65
C LYS A 301 10.04 16.84 -8.95
N GLU A 302 9.83 15.53 -9.00
CA GLU A 302 10.87 14.56 -9.36
C GLU A 302 11.37 14.79 -10.79
N TRP A 303 10.48 15.10 -11.74
CA TRP A 303 10.84 15.44 -13.12
C TRP A 303 11.51 16.82 -13.25
N GLU A 304 11.11 17.81 -12.45
CA GLU A 304 11.76 19.13 -12.38
C GLU A 304 13.22 18.99 -11.92
N GLU A 305 13.45 18.24 -10.83
CA GLU A 305 14.79 17.96 -10.31
C GLU A 305 15.66 17.19 -11.35
N GLN A 306 15.09 16.21 -12.03
CA GLN A 306 15.77 15.44 -13.10
C GLN A 306 16.08 16.29 -14.34
N ALA A 307 15.12 17.11 -14.80
CA ALA A 307 15.32 17.99 -15.95
C ALA A 307 16.42 19.02 -15.70
N LEU A 308 16.52 19.54 -14.47
CA LEU A 308 17.54 20.49 -14.07
C LEU A 308 18.94 19.85 -13.95
N ASP A 309 19.03 18.61 -13.48
CA ASP A 309 20.28 17.81 -13.51
C ASP A 309 20.72 17.49 -14.95
N LEU A 310 19.79 17.07 -15.82
CA LEU A 310 20.08 16.84 -17.24
C LEU A 310 20.52 18.10 -17.96
N ALA A 311 19.89 19.25 -17.70
CA ALA A 311 20.28 20.54 -18.27
C ALA A 311 21.71 20.93 -17.86
N LYS A 312 22.07 20.77 -16.58
CA LYS A 312 23.45 20.99 -16.09
C LYS A 312 24.47 20.06 -16.75
N LYS A 313 24.14 18.77 -16.89
CA LYS A 313 25.01 17.79 -17.58
C LYS A 313 25.20 18.14 -19.06
N LEU A 314 24.14 18.60 -19.73
CA LEU A 314 24.20 19.08 -21.11
C LEU A 314 25.07 20.34 -21.23
N GLU A 315 24.91 21.31 -20.33
CA GLU A 315 25.71 22.54 -20.30
C GLU A 315 27.20 22.22 -20.10
N GLN A 316 27.54 21.36 -19.13
CA GLN A 316 28.90 20.87 -18.90
C GLN A 316 29.48 20.17 -20.15
N LYS A 317 28.69 19.34 -20.83
CA LYS A 317 29.12 18.68 -22.08
C LYS A 317 29.32 19.67 -23.22
N LEU A 318 28.47 20.68 -23.36
CA LEU A 318 28.64 21.75 -24.36
C LEU A 318 29.86 22.62 -24.05
N GLN A 319 30.15 22.89 -22.77
CA GLN A 319 31.37 23.57 -22.36
C GLN A 319 32.61 22.74 -22.71
N GLN A 320 32.64 21.45 -22.36
CA GLN A 320 33.72 20.53 -22.74
C GLN A 320 33.97 20.50 -24.26
N ILE A 321 32.90 20.49 -25.08
CA ILE A 321 33.01 20.55 -26.54
C ILE A 321 33.58 21.89 -27.03
N ARG A 322 33.19 23.01 -26.41
CA ARG A 322 33.73 24.35 -26.75
C ARG A 322 35.20 24.47 -26.37
N GLU A 323 35.57 24.04 -25.16
CA GLU A 323 36.95 24.01 -24.67
C GLU A 323 37.82 23.10 -25.55
N PHE A 324 37.33 21.91 -25.91
CA PHE A 324 38.03 21.02 -26.85
C PHE A 324 38.25 21.69 -28.21
N LYS A 325 37.23 22.39 -28.76
CA LYS A 325 37.36 23.12 -30.04
C LYS A 325 38.28 24.35 -29.95
N GLN A 326 38.38 24.99 -28.78
CA GLN A 326 39.30 26.12 -28.56
C GLN A 326 40.75 25.65 -28.36
N ASN A 327 40.95 24.53 -27.66
CA ASN A 327 42.27 23.97 -27.37
C ASN A 327 42.83 23.11 -28.53
N ASN A 328 41.95 22.51 -29.33
CA ASN A 328 42.26 21.93 -30.64
C ASN A 328 41.53 22.73 -31.73
N PRO A 329 42.03 23.93 -32.10
CA PRO A 329 41.54 24.62 -33.28
C PRO A 329 41.82 23.72 -34.49
N LEU A 330 40.75 23.26 -35.16
CA LEU A 330 40.88 22.45 -36.37
C LEU A 330 41.64 23.26 -37.44
N SER A 331 42.91 22.91 -37.67
CA SER A 331 43.68 23.38 -38.82
C SER A 331 42.85 23.17 -40.09
N GLY A 332 42.83 24.16 -40.99
CA GLY A 332 41.90 24.20 -42.12
C GLY A 332 41.85 22.91 -42.96
N ASP A 333 43.00 22.25 -43.10
CA ASP A 333 43.17 20.99 -43.84
C ASP A 333 42.36 19.82 -43.24
N ASN A 334 42.19 19.77 -41.91
CA ASN A 334 41.40 18.72 -41.25
C ASN A 334 39.90 18.93 -41.43
N LEU A 335 39.44 20.19 -41.53
CA LEU A 335 38.04 20.51 -41.85
C LEU A 335 37.72 20.17 -43.31
N ALA A 336 38.63 20.50 -44.25
CA ALA A 336 38.48 20.12 -45.65
C ALA A 336 38.43 18.58 -45.81
N SER A 337 39.31 17.86 -45.10
CA SER A 337 39.34 16.39 -45.09
C SER A 337 38.05 15.77 -44.54
N LEU A 338 37.52 16.28 -43.42
CA LEU A 338 36.25 15.79 -42.86
C LEU A 338 35.04 16.15 -43.74
N GLN A 339 35.03 17.31 -44.39
CA GLN A 339 33.99 17.68 -45.35
C GLN A 339 34.04 16.80 -46.61
N GLN A 340 35.23 16.43 -47.10
CA GLN A 340 35.38 15.45 -48.18
C GLN A 340 34.85 14.07 -47.78
N ILE A 341 35.20 13.58 -46.57
CA ILE A 341 34.70 12.30 -46.05
C ILE A 341 33.16 12.33 -45.91
N GLN A 342 32.59 13.43 -45.41
CA GLN A 342 31.13 13.61 -45.32
C GLN A 342 30.47 13.58 -46.71
N LEU A 343 31.04 14.25 -47.71
CA LEU A 343 30.58 14.23 -49.10
C LEU A 343 30.69 12.82 -49.73
N GLN A 344 31.74 12.09 -49.40
CA GLN A 344 32.00 10.74 -49.92
C GLN A 344 31.03 9.71 -49.32
N ILE A 345 30.77 9.76 -48.01
CA ILE A 345 29.74 8.95 -47.34
C ILE A 345 28.36 9.27 -47.92
N LYS A 346 28.05 10.55 -48.15
CA LYS A 346 26.76 10.96 -48.73
C LYS A 346 26.54 10.38 -50.14
N ARG A 347 27.56 10.44 -51.01
CA ARG A 347 27.53 9.79 -52.33
C ARG A 347 27.38 8.27 -52.26
N GLN A 348 27.94 7.61 -51.23
CA GLN A 348 27.75 6.17 -51.06
C GLN A 348 26.34 5.81 -50.58
N LEU A 349 25.69 6.68 -49.80
CA LEU A 349 24.27 6.53 -49.45
C LEU A 349 23.35 6.76 -50.65
N ASP A 350 23.63 7.79 -51.47
CA ASP A 350 22.88 8.08 -52.71
C ASP A 350 23.05 6.99 -53.80
N LEU A 351 24.03 6.08 -53.66
CA LEU A 351 24.23 4.90 -54.52
C LEU A 351 23.58 3.63 -53.95
N LEU A 352 22.98 3.69 -52.76
CA LEU A 352 22.29 2.59 -52.08
C LEU A 352 20.76 2.80 -52.03
N THR A 353 20.28 3.86 -52.68
CA THR A 353 18.86 4.18 -52.94
C THR A 353 18.57 4.13 -54.43
#